data_AF-A0A3P6QQ08-F1
#
_entry.id   AF-A0A3P6QQ08-F1
#
_cell.length_a   1.000
_cell.length_b   1.000
_cell.length_c   1.000
_cell.angle_alpha   90.00
_cell.angle_beta   90.00
_cell.angle_gamma   90.00
#
_symmetry.space_group_name_H-M   'P 1'
#
loop_
_entity.id
_entity.type
_entity.pdbx_description
1 polymer ?
#
loop_
_entity_poly.entity_id
_entity_poly.type
_entity_poly.pdbx_seq_one_letter_code
_entity_poly.pdbx_strand_id
1 'polypeptide(L)'
;MRLFVSGSAPLSTPIWEEFKSRTGHAILERYGMTEAQVICSNLYDDRRPGTVGKPIGDTKLRINDEGGIEIQSSSLFAGYWKNPKKTAEEFTEDGYFITGDIGAVDEDG
;
A
#
# COMPACT_ATOMS: atom_id res chain seq x y z
N MET A 1 -9.75 -16.79 -17.03
CA MET A 1 -8.96 -16.33 -15.88
C MET A 1 -9.90 -15.61 -14.91
N ARG A 2 -9.79 -15.79 -13.59
CA ARG A 2 -10.70 -15.14 -12.63
C ARG A 2 -10.21 -13.76 -12.17
N LEU A 3 -8.91 -13.61 -11.92
CA LEU A 3 -8.33 -12.40 -11.34
C LEU A 3 -6.88 -12.24 -11.80
N PHE A 4 -6.49 -10.99 -12.06
CA PHE A 4 -5.10 -10.55 -12.22
C PHE A 4 -4.77 -9.55 -11.12
N VAL A 5 -3.59 -9.69 -10.51
CA VAL A 5 -3.13 -8.82 -9.41
C VAL A 5 -1.78 -8.21 -9.79
N SER A 6 -1.63 -6.91 -9.54
CA SER A 6 -0.35 -6.19 -9.64
C SER A 6 0.08 -5.70 -8.26
N GLY A 7 1.38 -5.62 -8.04
CA GLY A 7 2.00 -5.09 -6.83
C GLY A 7 3.51 -4.96 -7.00
N SER A 8 4.20 -4.58 -5.93
CA SER A 8 5.66 -4.34 -5.85
C SER A 8 6.16 -3.06 -6.52
N ALA A 9 5.54 -2.60 -7.60
CA ALA A 9 5.85 -1.33 -8.24
C ALA A 9 4.57 -0.68 -8.79
N PRO A 10 4.54 0.66 -8.97
CA PRO A 10 3.35 1.35 -9.46
C PRO A 10 2.92 0.86 -10.85
N LEU A 11 1.65 0.47 -10.98
CA LEU A 11 1.04 0.20 -12.26
C LEU A 11 0.47 1.50 -12.83
N SER A 12 1.04 1.98 -13.94
CA SER A 12 0.55 3.21 -14.56
C SER A 12 -0.87 3.03 -15.13
N THR A 13 -1.69 4.07 -14.99
CA THR A 13 -3.06 4.11 -15.54
C THR A 13 -3.12 3.72 -17.02
N PRO A 14 -2.22 4.20 -17.92
CA PRO A 14 -2.26 3.80 -19.32
C PRO A 14 -2.05 2.29 -19.54
N ILE A 15 -1.15 1.65 -18.78
CA ILE A 15 -0.90 0.21 -18.88
C ILE A 15 -2.13 -0.56 -18.37
N TRP A 16 -2.75 -0.10 -17.29
CA TRP A 16 -3.97 -0.71 -16.76
C TRP A 16 -5.11 -0.66 -17.79
N GLU A 17 -5.33 0.49 -18.43
CA GLU A 17 -6.35 0.69 -19.46
C GLU A 17 -6.08 -0.17 -20.70
N GLU A 18 -4.83 -0.20 -21.15
CA GLU A 18 -4.40 -1.05 -22.26
C GLU A 18 -4.66 -2.53 -21.96
N PHE A 19 -4.29 -3.01 -20.76
CA PHE A 19 -4.55 -4.39 -20.36
C PHE A 19 -6.05 -4.72 -20.35
N LYS A 20 -6.87 -3.82 -19.80
CA LYS A 20 -8.33 -3.99 -19.77
C LYS A 20 -8.94 -4.02 -21.17
N SER A 21 -8.52 -3.12 -22.07
CA SER A 21 -9.02 -3.08 -23.45
C SER A 21 -8.67 -4.35 -24.24
N ARG A 22 -7.49 -4.93 -24.01
CA ARG A 22 -7.02 -6.13 -24.72
C ARG A 22 -7.61 -7.43 -24.19
N THR A 23 -7.90 -7.49 -22.89
CA THR A 23 -8.24 -8.76 -22.21
C THR A 23 -9.66 -8.80 -21.64
N GLY A 24 -10.33 -7.66 -21.52
CA GLY A 24 -11.59 -7.51 -20.78
C GLY A 24 -11.43 -7.56 -19.26
N HIS A 25 -10.22 -7.73 -18.73
CA HIS A 25 -9.96 -7.86 -17.30
C HIS A 25 -9.40 -6.56 -16.70
N ALA A 26 -10.01 -6.09 -15.60
CA ALA A 26 -9.44 -5.03 -14.77
C ALA A 26 -8.39 -5.62 -13.81
N ILE A 27 -7.19 -5.05 -13.73
CA ILE A 27 -6.17 -5.50 -12.77
C ILE A 27 -6.51 -4.98 -11.37
N LEU A 28 -6.35 -5.83 -10.35
CA LEU A 28 -6.41 -5.42 -8.95
C LEU A 28 -5.00 -5.04 -8.48
N GLU A 29 -4.79 -3.79 -8.12
CA GLU A 29 -3.51 -3.33 -7.58
C GLU A 29 -3.54 -3.30 -6.05
N ARG A 30 -2.40 -3.66 -5.45
CA ARG A 30 -2.18 -3.62 -4.01
C ARG A 30 -0.82 -3.02 -3.69
N TYR A 31 -0.75 -2.30 -2.57
CA TYR A 31 0.46 -1.72 -2.02
C TYR A 31 0.92 -2.49 -0.80
N GLY A 32 2.23 -2.65 -0.67
CA GLY A 32 2.86 -3.42 0.39
C GLY A 32 4.37 -3.35 0.30
N MET A 33 5.02 -3.81 1.36
CA MET A 33 6.48 -3.86 1.47
C MET A 33 6.90 -4.99 2.40
N THR A 34 8.18 -5.33 2.42
CA THR A 34 8.70 -6.45 3.22
C THR A 34 8.37 -6.27 4.70
N GLU A 35 8.47 -5.05 5.19
CA GLU A 35 8.26 -4.63 6.57
C GLU A 35 6.78 -4.69 7.01
N ALA A 36 5.82 -4.71 6.07
CA ALA A 36 4.40 -4.57 6.39
C ALA A 36 3.47 -5.58 5.69
N GLN A 37 4.02 -6.48 4.87
CA GLN A 37 3.26 -7.37 3.99
C GLN A 37 2.41 -6.57 3.00
N VAL A 38 1.08 -6.77 2.97
CA VAL A 38 0.15 -5.97 2.17
C VAL A 38 -0.46 -4.91 3.07
N ILE A 39 -0.39 -3.65 2.64
CA ILE A 39 -0.89 -2.48 3.37
C ILE A 39 -2.27 -2.09 2.84
N CYS A 40 -2.40 -1.91 1.52
CA CYS A 40 -3.64 -1.53 0.86
C CYS A 40 -3.97 -2.48 -0.31
N SER A 41 -5.25 -2.59 -0.63
CA SER A 41 -5.71 -3.30 -1.82
C SER A 41 -6.93 -2.62 -2.43
N ASN A 42 -6.97 -2.53 -3.76
CA ASN A 42 -8.23 -2.32 -4.46
C ASN A 42 -9.21 -3.44 -4.09
N LEU A 43 -10.50 -3.10 -4.07
CA LEU A 43 -11.55 -4.08 -3.78
C LEU A 43 -11.70 -5.02 -4.97
N TYR A 44 -12.22 -6.22 -4.71
CA TYR A 44 -12.44 -7.19 -5.77
C TYR A 44 -13.37 -6.63 -6.86
N ASP A 45 -14.40 -5.87 -6.48
CA ASP A 45 -15.41 -5.33 -7.39
C ASP A 45 -15.26 -3.83 -7.69
N ASP A 46 -14.32 -3.13 -7.02
CA ASP A 46 -13.99 -1.72 -7.30
C ASP A 46 -12.48 -1.55 -7.42
N ARG A 47 -12.00 -1.47 -8.67
CA ARG A 47 -10.58 -1.41 -9.05
C ARG A 47 -10.34 -0.09 -9.77
N ARG A 48 -9.81 0.89 -9.05
CA ARG A 48 -9.63 2.27 -9.53
C ARG A 48 -8.18 2.46 -10.04
N PRO A 49 -7.96 2.68 -11.35
CA PRO A 49 -6.63 2.85 -11.91
C PRO A 49 -5.89 4.03 -11.28
N GLY A 50 -4.59 3.88 -11.02
CA GLY A 50 -3.78 4.91 -10.37
C GLY A 50 -3.95 4.98 -8.85
N THR A 51 -4.71 4.05 -8.25
CA THR A 51 -4.83 3.90 -6.80
C THR A 51 -4.49 2.49 -6.38
N VAL A 52 -4.07 2.32 -5.12
CA VAL A 52 -3.75 1.01 -4.53
C VAL A 52 -4.88 0.49 -3.63
N GLY A 53 -6.01 1.20 -3.63
CA GLY A 53 -7.19 0.95 -2.81
C GLY A 53 -6.98 1.24 -1.32
N LYS A 54 -7.79 0.60 -0.49
CA LYS A 54 -7.97 0.95 0.93
C LYS A 54 -7.08 0.10 1.83
N PRO A 55 -6.75 0.58 3.05
CA PRO A 55 -6.05 -0.22 4.06
C PRO A 55 -6.76 -1.54 4.33
N ILE A 56 -5.98 -2.63 4.48
CA ILE A 56 -6.54 -3.96 4.72
C ILE A 56 -6.50 -4.35 6.20
N GLY A 57 -7.51 -5.11 6.64
CA GLY A 57 -7.54 -5.69 7.99
C GLY A 57 -7.61 -4.62 9.08
N ASP A 58 -6.68 -4.70 10.04
CA ASP A 58 -6.51 -3.75 11.15
C ASP A 58 -5.55 -2.60 10.84
N THR A 59 -5.09 -2.47 9.58
CA THR A 59 -4.13 -1.45 9.17
C THR A 59 -4.74 -0.06 9.33
N LYS A 60 -4.16 0.74 10.23
CA LYS A 60 -4.40 2.17 10.31
C LYS A 60 -3.37 2.87 9.45
N LEU A 61 -3.82 3.74 8.55
CA LEU A 61 -2.97 4.53 7.67
C LEU A 61 -3.22 6.00 7.93
N ARG A 62 -2.15 6.81 7.94
CA ARG A 62 -2.24 8.27 7.91
C ARG A 62 -1.20 8.85 6.97
N ILE A 63 -1.44 10.10 6.58
CA ILE A 63 -0.50 10.93 5.84
C ILE A 63 0.00 12.00 6.82
N ASN A 64 1.32 12.11 6.99
CA ASN A 64 1.91 13.14 7.84
C ASN A 64 1.98 14.50 7.11
N ASP A 65 2.44 15.53 7.81
CA ASP A 65 2.48 16.91 7.28
C ASP A 65 3.38 17.08 6.04
N GLU A 66 4.31 16.15 5.81
CA GLU A 66 5.22 16.13 4.66
C GLU A 66 4.67 15.27 3.49
N GLY A 67 3.49 14.67 3.64
CA GLY A 67 2.91 13.74 2.66
C GLY A 67 3.39 12.30 2.80
N GLY A 68 4.17 11.99 3.84
CA GLY A 68 4.67 10.65 4.13
C GLY A 68 3.57 9.72 4.63
N ILE A 69 3.58 8.50 4.12
CA ILE A 69 2.68 7.44 4.55
C ILE A 69 3.21 6.81 5.85
N GLU A 70 2.34 6.74 6.85
CA GLU A 70 2.64 6.12 8.14
C GLU A 70 1.54 5.11 8.48
N ILE A 71 1.95 3.93 8.97
CA ILE A 71 1.01 2.83 9.25
C ILE A 71 1.18 2.19 10.62
N GLN A 72 0.08 1.68 11.17
CA GLN A 72 0.09 0.79 12.33
C GLN A 72 -0.74 -0.45 11.98
N SER A 73 -0.16 -1.64 12.12
CA SER A 73 -0.83 -2.91 11.77
C SER A 73 -0.21 -4.09 12.52
N SER A 74 -1.01 -5.13 12.78
CA SER A 74 -0.51 -6.43 13.23
C SER A 74 0.38 -7.14 12.19
N SER A 75 0.36 -6.70 10.92
CA SER A 75 1.21 -7.26 9.85
C SER A 75 2.64 -6.71 9.82
N LEU A 76 2.97 -5.74 10.67
CA LEU A 76 4.30 -5.18 10.74
C LEU A 76 5.34 -6.24 11.18
N PHE A 77 6.51 -6.15 10.57
CA PHE A 77 7.68 -6.93 10.96
C PHE A 77 8.08 -6.72 12.43
N ALA A 78 8.90 -7.63 12.95
CA ALA A 78 9.44 -7.52 14.31
C ALA A 78 10.63 -6.55 14.45
N GLY A 79 10.99 -5.82 13.37
CA GLY A 79 12.15 -4.95 13.31
C GLY A 79 13.30 -5.48 12.46
N TYR A 80 14.27 -4.60 12.17
CA TYR A 80 15.45 -4.94 11.41
C TYR A 80 16.41 -5.84 12.20
N TRP A 81 16.91 -6.89 11.53
CA TRP A 81 17.77 -7.89 12.15
C TRP A 81 19.05 -7.26 12.73
N LYS A 82 19.28 -7.50 14.03
CA LYS A 82 20.44 -6.99 14.80
C LYS A 82 20.62 -5.47 14.72
N ASN A 83 19.56 -4.72 14.43
CA ASN A 83 19.63 -3.27 14.30
C ASN A 83 18.49 -2.56 15.06
N PRO A 84 18.43 -2.68 16.40
CA PRO A 84 17.35 -2.10 17.21
C PRO A 84 17.32 -0.56 17.13
N LYS A 85 18.47 0.08 16.90
CA LYS A 85 18.53 1.54 16.71
C LYS A 85 17.79 1.94 15.44
N LYS A 86 18.09 1.31 14.30
CA LYS A 86 17.37 1.58 13.05
C LYS A 86 15.89 1.23 13.15
N THR A 87 15.55 0.12 13.82
CA THR A 87 14.14 -0.20 14.08
C THR A 87 13.46 0.94 14.81
N ALA A 88 14.02 1.47 15.90
CA ALA A 88 13.40 2.56 16.65
C ALA A 88 13.30 3.87 15.84
N GLU A 89 14.26 4.14 14.94
CA GLU A 89 14.25 5.33 14.08
C GLU A 89 13.11 5.33 13.04
N GLU A 90 12.64 4.16 12.59
CA GLU A 90 11.55 4.05 11.61
C GLU A 90 10.15 4.04 12.24
N PHE A 91 10.03 4.31 13.53
CA PHE A 91 8.74 4.42 14.20
C PHE A 91 8.57 5.79 14.84
N THR A 92 7.38 6.36 14.69
CA THR A 92 6.97 7.57 15.39
C THR A 92 6.80 7.30 16.89
N GLU A 93 6.76 8.37 17.70
CA GLU A 93 6.58 8.26 19.16
C GLU A 93 5.26 7.57 19.55
N ASP A 94 4.23 7.70 18.71
CA ASP A 94 2.92 7.05 18.89
C ASP A 94 2.79 5.67 18.21
N GLY A 95 3.90 5.13 17.69
CA GLY A 95 4.01 3.73 17.27
C GLY A 95 3.54 3.44 15.84
N TYR A 96 3.52 4.45 14.96
CA TYR A 96 3.35 4.24 13.53
C TYR A 96 4.71 3.96 12.87
N PHE A 97 4.75 2.99 11.97
CA PHE A 97 5.89 2.74 11.09
C PHE A 97 5.90 3.74 9.94
N ILE A 98 7.06 4.35 9.70
CA ILE A 98 7.32 5.31 8.62
C ILE A 98 7.70 4.51 7.37
N THR A 99 6.86 4.50 6.34
CA THR A 99 7.11 3.63 5.17
C THR A 99 8.21 4.16 4.25
N GLY A 100 8.48 5.47 4.32
CA GLY A 100 9.36 6.19 3.40
C GLY A 100 8.71 6.53 2.05
N ASP A 101 7.45 6.15 1.84
CA ASP A 101 6.70 6.48 0.63
C ASP A 101 5.86 7.76 0.83
N ILE A 102 5.66 8.52 -0.25
CA ILE A 102 4.80 9.70 -0.30
C ILE A 102 3.47 9.35 -0.96
N GLY A 103 2.36 9.84 -0.42
CA GLY A 103 1.05 9.59 -0.99
C GLY A 103 -0.04 10.54 -0.49
N ALA A 104 -1.26 10.25 -0.93
CA ALA A 104 -2.46 10.96 -0.52
C ALA A 104 -3.63 9.97 -0.43
N VAL A 105 -4.63 10.33 0.38
CA VAL A 105 -5.89 9.60 0.52
C VAL A 105 -6.99 10.49 -0.06
N ASP A 106 -7.84 9.94 -0.92
CA ASP A 106 -8.94 10.69 -1.52
C ASP A 106 -10.16 10.77 -0.58
N GLU A 107 -11.24 11.42 -1.01
CA GLU A 107 -12.45 11.60 -0.20
C GLU A 107 -13.17 10.28 0.12
N ASP A 108 -12.95 9.23 -0.68
CA ASP A 108 -13.51 7.89 -0.47
C ASP A 108 -12.62 7.01 0.43
N GLY A 109 -11.44 7.47 0.81
CA GLY A 109 -10.46 6.75 1.65
C GLY A 109 -9.49 5.88 0.85
#